data_AF-R0EYW2-F1
#
_entry.id   AF-R0EYW2-F1
#
_cell.length_a   1.000
_cell.length_b   1.000
_cell.length_c   1.000
_cell.angle_alpha   90.00
_cell.angle_beta   90.00
_cell.angle_gamma   90.00
#
_symmetry.space_group_name_H-M   'P 1'
#
loop_
_entity.id
_entity.type
_entity.pdbx_description
1 polymer ?
#
loop_
_entity_poly.entity_id
_entity_poly.type
_entity_poly.pdbx_seq_one_letter_code
_entity_poly.pdbx_strand_id
1 'polypeptide(L)' 'MTPSKSHFVALLLIIFLIVNVQSARIMDESSDCVFKGPCQKRSDCYERCGVKSRSLSVLCVPFGRQGLTCCCL' A
#
# COMPACT_ATOMS: atom_id res chain seq x y z
N MET A 1 23.07 -37.26 8.79
CA MET A 1 21.93 -37.09 7.87
C MET A 1 22.17 -35.83 7.07
N THR A 2 22.76 -35.92 5.89
CA THR A 2 22.92 -34.75 5.01
C THR A 2 21.53 -34.30 4.57
N PRO A 3 21.18 -33.01 4.69
CA PRO A 3 19.90 -32.55 4.19
C PRO A 3 19.87 -32.81 2.68
N SER A 4 18.97 -33.69 2.24
CA SER A 4 18.80 -33.97 0.83
C SER A 4 18.38 -32.67 0.14
N LYS A 5 18.90 -32.43 -1.07
CA LYS A 5 18.72 -31.20 -1.87
C LYS A 5 17.24 -30.80 -2.01
N SER A 6 16.34 -31.78 -1.91
CA SER A 6 14.88 -31.65 -1.84
C SER A 6 14.37 -30.79 -0.67
N HIS A 7 14.87 -31.00 0.55
CA HIS A 7 14.41 -30.26 1.72
C HIS A 7 14.75 -28.77 1.65
N PHE A 8 15.89 -28.45 1.04
CA PHE A 8 16.32 -27.06 0.86
C PHE A 8 15.43 -26.30 -0.12
N VAL A 9 15.03 -26.95 -1.21
CA VAL A 9 14.10 -26.36 -2.20
C VAL A 9 12.72 -26.14 -1.59
N ALA A 10 12.22 -27.11 -0.82
CA ALA A 10 10.93 -26.98 -0.13
C ALA A 10 10.93 -25.81 0.87
N LEU A 11 12.00 -25.66 1.65
CA LEU A 11 12.16 -24.54 2.59
C LEU A 11 12.16 -23.19 1.88
N LEU A 12 12.86 -23.06 0.75
CA LEU A 12 12.89 -21.83 -0.03
C LEU A 12 11.49 -21.45 -0.56
N LEU A 13 10.72 -22.43 -1.04
CA LEU A 13 9.35 -22.18 -1.51
C LEU A 13 8.42 -21.71 -0.40
N ILE A 14 8.52 -22.30 0.80
CA ILE A 14 7.72 -21.89 1.96
C ILE A 14 8.04 -20.44 2.35
N ILE A 15 9.32 -20.08 2.39
CA ILE A 15 9.75 -18.69 2.70
C ILE A 15 9.20 -17.72 1.65
N PHE A 16 9.30 -18.07 0.37
CA PHE A 16 8.82 -17.21 -0.73
C PHE A 16 7.30 -16.95 -0.66
N LEU A 17 6.52 -17.96 -0.27
CA LEU A 17 5.08 -17.84 -0.08
C LEU A 17 4.73 -16.94 1.11
N ILE A 18 5.44 -17.08 2.24
CA ILE A 18 5.20 -16.27 3.44
C ILE A 18 5.53 -14.79 3.19
N VAL A 19 6.64 -14.51 2.50
CA VAL A 19 7.07 -13.13 2.20
C VAL A 19 6.09 -12.44 1.24
N ASN A 20 5.60 -13.13 0.20
CA ASN A 20 4.60 -12.56 -0.71
C ASN A 20 3.25 -12.29 -0.03
N VAL A 21 2.82 -13.14 0.92
CA VAL A 21 1.58 -12.92 1.68
C VAL A 21 1.65 -11.69 2.58
N GLN A 22 2.81 -11.42 3.20
CA GLN A 22 2.97 -10.23 4.05
C GLN A 22 3.11 -8.93 3.24
N SER A 23 3.75 -8.98 2.07
CA SER A 23 3.97 -7.77 1.27
C SER A 23 2.68 -7.14 0.72
N ALA A 24 1.57 -7.88 0.68
CA ALA A 24 0.27 -7.37 0.22
C ALA A 24 -0.50 -6.56 1.29
N ARG A 25 0.03 -6.43 2.52
CA ARG A 25 -0.70 -5.80 3.65
C ARG A 25 0.00 -4.62 4.31
N ILE A 26 0.95 -3.98 3.65
CA ILE A 26 1.38 -2.64 4.08
C ILE A 26 0.40 -1.62 3.47
N MET A 27 -0.88 -1.73 3.85
CA MET A 27 -1.80 -0.62 3.70
C MET A 27 -1.68 0.12 5.03
N ASP A 28 -0.80 1.13 5.03
CA ASP A 28 -0.48 1.95 6.19
C ASP A 28 -1.78 2.39 6.87
N GLU A 29 -2.02 1.87 8.06
CA GLU A 29 -3.16 2.16 8.93
C GLU A 29 -2.93 3.54 9.57
N SER A 30 -2.75 4.56 8.74
CA SER A 30 -2.69 5.95 9.18
C SER A 30 -4.12 6.40 9.47
N SER A 31 -4.48 6.28 10.75
CA SER A 31 -5.79 6.45 11.36
C SER A 31 -6.45 7.83 11.25
N ASP A 32 -5.92 8.75 10.44
CA ASP A 32 -6.47 10.12 10.25
C ASP A 32 -6.87 10.42 8.79
N CYS A 33 -6.85 9.41 7.92
CA CYS A 33 -7.08 9.61 6.49
C CYS A 33 -8.58 9.71 6.12
N VAL A 34 -9.04 10.90 5.74
CA VAL A 34 -10.38 11.11 5.16
C VAL A 34 -10.32 10.89 3.65
N PHE A 35 -10.92 9.80 3.18
CA PHE A 35 -10.93 9.43 1.77
C PHE A 35 -11.94 10.25 0.95
N LYS A 36 -11.46 10.94 -0.11
CA LYS A 36 -12.29 11.83 -0.96
C LYS A 36 -12.32 11.47 -2.45
N GLY A 37 -12.38 10.18 -2.76
CA GLY A 37 -12.56 9.66 -4.12
C GLY A 37 -11.25 9.58 -4.93
N PRO A 38 -11.33 9.16 -6.21
CA PRO A 38 -10.14 8.74 -6.95
C PRO A 38 -9.21 9.90 -7.33
N CYS A 39 -7.92 9.58 -7.48
CA CYS A 39 -6.88 10.50 -7.94
C CYS A 39 -5.92 9.80 -8.90
N GLN A 40 -5.21 10.57 -9.74
CA GLN A 40 -4.03 10.08 -10.45
C GLN A 40 -2.75 10.68 -9.89
N LYS A 41 -2.84 11.92 -9.38
CA LYS A 41 -1.73 12.68 -8.82
C LYS A 41 -2.18 13.39 -7.54
N ARG A 42 -1.22 13.74 -6.69
CA ARG A 42 -1.45 14.48 -5.44
C ARG A 42 -2.23 15.78 -5.64
N SER A 43 -2.00 16.47 -6.76
CA SER A 43 -2.67 17.74 -7.09
C SER A 43 -4.18 17.62 -7.23
N ASP A 44 -4.66 16.46 -7.69
CA ASP A 44 -6.09 16.22 -7.94
C ASP A 44 -6.91 16.24 -6.65
N CYS A 45 -6.23 16.04 -5.52
CA CYS A 45 -6.81 16.01 -4.19
C CYS A 45 -6.84 17.37 -3.50
N TYR A 46 -6.14 18.40 -4.01
CA TYR A 46 -6.08 19.71 -3.35
C TYR A 46 -7.45 20.37 -3.25
N GLU A 47 -8.21 20.36 -4.35
CA GLU A 47 -9.58 20.89 -4.39
C GLU A 47 -10.52 20.08 -3.49
N ARG A 48 -10.40 18.74 -3.52
CA ARG A 48 -11.27 17.84 -2.76
C ARG A 48 -11.06 17.94 -1.25
N CYS A 49 -9.80 18.09 -0.82
CA CYS A 49 -9.43 18.28 0.57
C CYS A 49 -9.52 19.76 1.01
N GLY A 50 -9.84 20.70 0.11
CA GLY A 50 -9.96 22.12 0.43
C GLY A 50 -8.63 22.77 0.86
N VAL A 51 -7.50 22.23 0.41
CA VAL A 51 -6.17 22.73 0.78
C VAL A 51 -5.60 23.62 -0.32
N LYS A 52 -4.79 24.61 0.08
CA LYS A 52 -3.98 25.37 -0.87
C LYS A 52 -2.94 24.44 -1.51
N SER A 53 -2.64 24.69 -2.79
CA SER A 53 -1.60 23.97 -3.51
C SER A 53 -0.33 23.88 -2.67
N ARG A 54 0.27 22.68 -2.57
CA ARG A 54 1.53 22.36 -1.86
C ARG A 54 1.42 21.91 -0.39
N SER A 55 0.21 21.73 0.15
CA SER A 55 0.03 21.17 1.49
C SER A 55 0.51 19.71 1.61
N LEU A 56 1.26 19.43 2.67
CA LEU A 56 1.73 18.08 2.99
C LEU A 56 0.62 17.16 3.52
N SER A 57 -0.52 17.73 3.92
CA SER A 57 -1.69 17.04 4.50
C SER A 57 -2.58 16.33 3.48
N VAL A 58 -2.13 16.18 2.22
CA VAL A 58 -2.91 15.50 1.18
C VAL A 58 -2.06 14.49 0.46
N LEU A 59 -2.54 13.26 0.33
CA LEU A 59 -1.85 12.16 -0.33
C LEU A 59 -2.77 11.49 -1.35
N CYS A 60 -2.17 10.88 -2.38
CA CYS A 60 -2.87 10.04 -3.34
C CYS A 60 -2.34 8.61 -3.13
N VAL A 61 -3.13 7.78 -2.46
CA VAL A 61 -2.71 6.46 -1.94
C VAL A 61 -3.55 5.35 -2.57
N PRO A 62 -3.01 4.13 -2.70
CA PRO A 62 -3.80 2.99 -3.17
C PRO A 62 -4.88 2.63 -2.15
N PHE A 63 -6.11 2.39 -2.63
CA PHE A 63 -7.24 1.98 -1.80
C PHE A 63 -7.91 0.73 -2.37
N GLY A 64 -7.49 -0.42 -1.85
CA GLY A 64 -7.98 -1.73 -2.27
C GLY A 64 -7.92 -1.94 -3.79
N ARG A 65 -9.01 -2.45 -4.37
CA ARG A 65 -9.13 -2.68 -5.82
C ARG A 65 -9.64 -1.46 -6.59
N GLN A 66 -9.94 -0.35 -5.92
CA GLN A 66 -10.56 0.83 -6.54
C GLN A 66 -9.53 1.75 -7.22
N GLY A 67 -8.24 1.44 -7.06
CA GLY A 67 -7.14 2.22 -7.61
C GLY A 67 -6.59 3.22 -6.59
N LEU A 68 -6.10 4.36 -7.08
CA LEU A 68 -5.58 5.45 -6.26
C LEU A 68 -6.72 6.37 -5.79
N THR A 69 -6.71 6.74 -4.52
CA THR A 69 -7.71 7.61 -3.89
C THR A 69 -7.05 8.75 -3.11
N CYS A 70 -7.76 9.86 -2.98
CA CYS A 70 -7.34 10.99 -2.19
C CYS A 70 -7.47 10.69 -0.70
N CYS A 71 -6.40 10.90 0.03
CA CYS A 71 -6.30 10.85 1.48
C CYS A 71 -6.07 12.26 2.01
N CYS A 72 -7.05 12.82 2.71
CA CYS A 72 -6.93 14.11 3.40
C CYS A 72 -6.62 13.85 4.88
N LEU A 73 -5.47 14.34 5.36
CA LEU A 73 -5.07 14.35 6.76
C LEU A 73 -5.53 15.64 7.45
#